data_AF-A0A081LFP4-F1
#
_entry.id   AF-A0A081LFP4-F1
#
_cell.length_a   1.000
_cell.length_b   1.000
_cell.length_c   1.000
_cell.angle_alpha   90.00
_cell.angle_beta   90.00
_cell.angle_gamma   90.00
#
_symmetry.space_group_name_H-M   'P 1'
#
loop_
_entity.id
_entity.type
_entity.pdbx_description
1 polymer ?
#
loop_
_entity_poly.entity_id
_entity_poly.type
_entity_poly.pdbx_seq_one_letter_code
_entity_poly.pdbx_strand_id
1 'polypeptide(L)'
;MTLQQLKAHAAEWLLLKVKYPLEYRLSRHKLPEMSHQKKIILTLLPAHDNLGDHAIAYASYCFLKKHFPAYEIIEVDMKEMYRLARPLKRMRHPEDIVCIIGGGNMGDLYRYEEWTRQFIMNTFKSYPVIQLPATVHFTKTKRGKREERRAIRTYKHHPRLLLMARDQTTYEWMKHHFPDKDVWKQPDMVLTLDESSKDQKREGVLLCLREDKEAYLAQKERQQLQQHVKETYDQVGFITTTIGKRVDRTTRLAELSALWTELRQAQVVVTDRLHGMIFCAITHTPCVVLRSFDHKVMEGYEWVSHLPFLTLLKEPNEAAVKEAMLQLMKTSGQKGEEAG
;
A
#
# COMPACT_ATOMS: atom_id res chain seq x y z
N MET A 1 -1.43 -3.36 -31.74
CA MET A 1 -1.53 -4.25 -30.56
C MET A 1 -0.90 -5.57 -30.91
N THR A 2 -0.07 -6.14 -30.04
CA THR A 2 0.51 -7.47 -30.27
C THR A 2 -0.53 -8.57 -30.02
N LEU A 3 -0.32 -9.77 -30.58
CA LEU A 3 -1.17 -10.95 -30.31
C LEU A 3 -1.28 -11.25 -28.81
N GLN A 4 -0.18 -11.05 -28.08
CA GLN A 4 -0.12 -11.23 -26.63
C GLN A 4 -0.98 -10.20 -25.88
N GLN A 5 -0.98 -8.94 -26.31
CA GLN A 5 -1.87 -7.91 -25.77
C GLN A 5 -3.35 -8.26 -26.04
N LEU A 6 -3.68 -8.73 -27.25
CA LEU A 6 -5.05 -9.16 -27.58
C LEU A 6 -5.52 -10.32 -26.70
N LYS A 7 -4.67 -11.35 -26.49
CA LYS A 7 -4.97 -12.47 -25.59
C LYS A 7 -5.18 -12.01 -24.15
N ALA A 8 -4.31 -11.13 -23.64
CA ALA A 8 -4.45 -10.58 -22.29
C ALA A 8 -5.77 -9.78 -22.13
N HIS A 9 -6.11 -8.95 -23.12
CA HIS A 9 -7.37 -8.20 -23.12
C HIS A 9 -8.61 -9.11 -23.20
N ALA A 10 -8.57 -10.17 -24.00
CA ALA A 10 -9.66 -11.13 -24.10
C ALA A 10 -9.83 -11.92 -22.79
N ALA A 11 -8.74 -12.39 -22.19
CA ALA A 11 -8.77 -13.08 -20.90
C ALA A 11 -9.32 -12.18 -19.79
N GLU A 12 -8.85 -10.94 -19.73
CA GLU A 12 -9.35 -9.94 -18.78
C GLU A 12 -10.85 -9.66 -18.99
N TRP A 13 -11.28 -9.50 -20.24
CA TRP A 13 -12.70 -9.33 -20.54
C TRP A 13 -13.54 -10.53 -20.08
N LEU A 14 -13.09 -11.75 -20.35
CA LEU A 14 -13.75 -12.99 -19.90
C LEU A 14 -13.85 -13.05 -18.37
N LEU A 15 -12.77 -12.74 -17.67
CA LEU A 15 -12.76 -12.70 -16.21
C LEU A 15 -13.79 -11.69 -15.69
N LEU A 16 -13.72 -10.45 -16.17
CA LEU A 16 -14.50 -9.33 -15.63
C LEU A 16 -15.97 -9.31 -16.07
N LYS A 17 -16.29 -9.83 -17.26
CA LYS A 17 -17.64 -9.77 -17.83
C LYS A 17 -18.39 -11.10 -17.77
N VAL A 18 -17.69 -12.22 -17.64
CA VAL A 18 -18.30 -13.55 -17.60
C VAL A 18 -18.05 -14.20 -16.25
N LYS A 19 -16.80 -14.55 -15.94
CA LYS A 19 -16.46 -15.37 -14.76
C LYS A 19 -16.95 -14.75 -13.45
N TYR A 20 -16.54 -13.52 -13.15
CA TYR A 20 -16.86 -12.90 -11.85
C TYR A 20 -18.35 -12.58 -11.66
N PRO A 21 -19.08 -12.04 -12.66
CA PRO A 21 -20.53 -11.96 -12.58
C PRO A 21 -21.19 -13.32 -12.36
N LEU A 22 -20.68 -14.39 -12.99
CA LEU A 22 -21.19 -15.76 -12.81
C LEU A 22 -20.92 -16.28 -11.40
N GLU A 23 -19.71 -16.09 -10.87
CA GLU A 23 -19.36 -16.46 -9.49
C GLU A 23 -20.26 -15.76 -8.47
N TYR A 24 -20.52 -14.46 -8.67
CA TYR A 24 -21.47 -13.73 -7.83
C TYR A 24 -22.89 -14.31 -7.93
N ARG A 25 -23.39 -14.51 -9.16
CA ARG A 25 -24.76 -15.02 -9.39
C ARG A 25 -24.95 -16.45 -8.88
N LEU A 26 -23.96 -17.31 -9.04
CA LEU A 26 -24.03 -18.73 -8.69
C LEU A 26 -23.54 -19.04 -7.27
N SER A 27 -23.07 -18.04 -6.51
CA SER A 27 -22.56 -18.27 -5.16
C SER A 27 -23.61 -18.93 -4.24
N ARG A 28 -23.29 -20.16 -3.82
CA ARG A 28 -24.03 -20.96 -2.83
C ARG A 28 -23.32 -21.06 -1.49
N HIS A 29 -22.25 -20.28 -1.28
CA HIS A 29 -21.52 -20.32 -0.02
C HIS A 29 -22.41 -19.95 1.15
N LYS A 30 -22.23 -20.67 2.25
CA LYS A 30 -22.79 -20.35 3.55
C LYS A 30 -21.66 -19.81 4.41
N LEU A 31 -21.88 -18.63 4.97
CA LEU A 31 -21.08 -18.11 6.07
C LEU A 31 -21.85 -18.41 7.36
N PRO A 32 -21.17 -18.54 8.51
CA PRO A 32 -21.84 -18.63 9.80
C PRO A 32 -22.84 -17.48 9.98
N GLU A 33 -23.94 -17.74 10.67
CA GLU A 33 -24.93 -16.71 10.94
C GLU A 33 -24.41 -15.75 12.01
N MET A 34 -24.19 -14.50 11.61
CA MET A 34 -23.64 -13.44 12.47
C MET A 34 -24.44 -12.13 12.31
N SER A 35 -25.73 -12.26 12.02
CA SER A 35 -26.67 -11.15 11.84
C SER A 35 -26.87 -10.32 13.11
N HIS A 36 -26.58 -10.88 14.28
CA HIS A 36 -26.67 -10.24 15.60
C HIS A 36 -25.40 -9.46 16.02
N GLN A 37 -24.27 -9.66 15.32
CA GLN A 37 -22.99 -9.05 15.68
C GLN A 37 -22.64 -7.95 14.68
N LYS A 38 -22.11 -6.81 15.16
CA LYS A 38 -21.62 -5.73 14.27
C LYS A 38 -20.35 -6.18 13.55
N LYS A 39 -20.23 -5.89 12.26
CA LYS A 39 -19.08 -6.34 11.43
C LYS A 39 -18.45 -5.19 10.66
N ILE A 40 -17.13 -5.18 10.59
CA ILE A 40 -16.37 -4.43 9.59
C ILE A 40 -15.87 -5.43 8.56
N ILE A 41 -16.35 -5.30 7.33
CA ILE A 41 -15.93 -6.16 6.22
C ILE A 41 -14.75 -5.45 5.55
N LEU A 42 -13.53 -5.92 5.84
CA LEU A 42 -12.30 -5.41 5.25
C LEU A 42 -12.03 -6.15 3.94
N THR A 43 -12.02 -5.42 2.82
CA THR A 43 -12.07 -5.98 1.46
C THR A 43 -10.84 -5.61 0.64
N LEU A 44 -10.67 -6.29 -0.50
CA LEU A 44 -9.54 -6.16 -1.43
C LEU A 44 -8.19 -6.60 -0.85
N LEU A 45 -8.17 -7.54 0.09
CA LEU A 45 -6.90 -8.02 0.63
C LEU A 45 -6.00 -8.59 -0.48
N PRO A 46 -4.69 -8.27 -0.43
CA PRO A 46 -3.72 -8.69 -1.44
C PRO A 46 -3.40 -10.19 -1.31
N ALA A 47 -3.04 -10.80 -2.44
CA ALA A 47 -2.61 -12.19 -2.52
C ALA A 47 -1.48 -12.36 -3.54
N HIS A 48 -0.51 -11.45 -3.49
CA HIS A 48 0.64 -11.32 -4.39
C HIS A 48 1.92 -11.17 -3.56
N ASP A 49 3.02 -10.69 -4.15
CA ASP A 49 4.35 -10.70 -3.54
C ASP A 49 4.82 -9.34 -2.99
N ASN A 50 4.08 -8.26 -3.26
CA ASN A 50 4.37 -6.94 -2.72
C ASN A 50 3.98 -6.79 -1.23
N LEU A 51 4.99 -6.82 -0.36
CA LEU A 51 4.87 -6.65 1.09
C LEU A 51 4.32 -5.30 1.52
N GLY A 52 4.44 -4.24 0.70
CA GLY A 52 3.83 -2.94 0.99
C GLY A 52 2.30 -3.03 1.12
N ASP A 53 1.63 -3.68 0.16
CA ASP A 53 0.18 -3.83 0.20
C ASP A 53 -0.26 -4.79 1.32
N HIS A 54 0.56 -5.80 1.60
CA HIS A 54 0.36 -6.69 2.74
C HIS A 54 0.47 -5.94 4.08
N ALA A 55 1.42 -5.02 4.22
CA ALA A 55 1.52 -4.15 5.39
C ALA A 55 0.29 -3.25 5.54
N ILE A 56 -0.21 -2.66 4.45
CA ILE A 56 -1.45 -1.85 4.48
C ILE A 56 -2.60 -2.69 5.00
N ALA A 57 -2.77 -3.92 4.51
CA ALA A 57 -3.84 -4.81 4.94
C ALA A 57 -3.69 -5.21 6.42
N TYR A 58 -2.47 -5.51 6.88
CA TYR A 58 -2.19 -5.82 8.28
C TYR A 58 -2.45 -4.62 9.20
N ALA A 59 -1.91 -3.44 8.86
CA ALA A 59 -2.09 -2.22 9.62
C ALA A 59 -3.57 -1.81 9.70
N SER A 60 -4.31 -1.95 8.59
CA SER A 60 -5.75 -1.72 8.55
C SER A 60 -6.49 -2.63 9.53
N TYR A 61 -6.17 -3.92 9.55
CA TYR A 61 -6.74 -4.87 10.52
C TYR A 61 -6.43 -4.46 11.96
N CYS A 62 -5.15 -4.19 12.27
CA CYS A 62 -4.71 -3.80 13.61
C CYS A 62 -5.39 -2.51 14.10
N PHE A 63 -5.45 -1.49 13.25
CA PHE A 63 -6.13 -0.24 13.53
C PHE A 63 -7.62 -0.45 13.83
N LEU A 64 -8.32 -1.18 12.95
CA LEU A 64 -9.74 -1.43 13.13
C LEU A 64 -10.01 -2.24 14.41
N LYS A 65 -9.17 -3.24 14.71
CA LYS A 65 -9.32 -4.08 15.90
C LYS A 65 -9.12 -3.29 17.19
N LYS A 66 -8.13 -2.40 17.19
CA LYS A 66 -7.81 -1.56 18.35
C LYS A 66 -8.89 -0.51 18.63
N HIS A 67 -9.39 0.14 17.58
CA HIS A 67 -10.27 1.30 17.71
C HIS A 67 -11.76 0.97 17.64
N PHE A 68 -12.14 -0.20 17.13
CA PHE A 68 -13.53 -0.65 17.01
C PHE A 68 -13.73 -2.05 17.63
N PRO A 69 -13.40 -2.26 18.92
CA PRO A 69 -13.42 -3.59 19.54
C PRO A 69 -14.81 -4.23 19.61
N ALA A 70 -15.88 -3.44 19.45
CA ALA A 70 -17.26 -3.94 19.38
C ALA A 70 -17.63 -4.55 18.02
N TYR A 71 -16.76 -4.42 17.01
CA TYR A 71 -16.99 -4.95 15.67
C TYR A 71 -16.13 -6.19 15.43
N GLU A 72 -16.74 -7.24 14.87
CA GLU A 72 -16.01 -8.35 14.29
C GLU A 72 -15.41 -7.93 12.95
N ILE A 73 -14.14 -8.25 12.71
CA ILE A 73 -13.48 -7.91 11.44
C ILE A 73 -13.49 -9.12 10.52
N ILE A 74 -14.20 -9.00 9.41
CA ILE A 74 -14.21 -10.01 8.35
C ILE A 74 -13.25 -9.56 7.25
N GLU A 75 -12.11 -10.24 7.16
CA GLU A 75 -11.14 -10.08 6.09
C GLU A 75 -11.55 -10.86 4.83
N VAL A 76 -11.64 -10.17 3.69
CA VAL A 76 -12.04 -10.72 2.39
C VAL A 76 -10.96 -10.45 1.33
N ASP A 77 -10.30 -11.53 0.89
CA ASP A 77 -9.36 -11.50 -0.23
C ASP A 77 -10.02 -10.99 -1.51
N MET A 78 -9.29 -10.23 -2.31
CA MET A 78 -9.79 -9.72 -3.60
C MET A 78 -10.37 -10.83 -4.49
N LYS A 79 -9.70 -11.99 -4.56
CA LYS A 79 -10.13 -13.15 -5.35
C LYS A 79 -11.46 -13.76 -4.87
N GLU A 80 -11.85 -13.53 -3.63
CA GLU A 80 -13.04 -14.13 -3.02
C GLU A 80 -14.23 -13.19 -3.01
N MET A 81 -14.01 -11.91 -3.32
CA MET A 81 -15.02 -10.86 -3.15
C MET A 81 -16.32 -11.16 -3.91
N TYR A 82 -16.24 -11.56 -5.17
CA TYR A 82 -17.42 -11.89 -5.98
C TYR A 82 -18.20 -13.07 -5.41
N ARG A 83 -17.47 -14.10 -4.95
CA ARG A 83 -18.03 -15.31 -4.34
C ARG A 83 -18.69 -15.01 -2.99
N LEU A 84 -18.08 -14.19 -2.16
CA LEU A 84 -18.53 -13.92 -0.79
C LEU A 84 -19.54 -12.76 -0.67
N ALA A 85 -19.68 -11.90 -1.69
CA ALA A 85 -20.55 -10.73 -1.61
C ALA A 85 -22.03 -11.07 -1.30
N ARG A 86 -22.62 -12.12 -1.89
CA ARG A 86 -24.01 -12.52 -1.56
C ARG A 86 -24.15 -13.05 -0.14
N PRO A 87 -23.32 -14.03 0.32
CA PRO A 87 -23.32 -14.47 1.70
C PRO A 87 -23.18 -13.31 2.71
N LEU A 88 -22.21 -12.42 2.50
CA LEU A 88 -21.99 -11.24 3.36
C LEU A 88 -23.24 -10.35 3.45
N LYS A 89 -23.95 -10.17 2.33
CA LYS A 89 -25.20 -9.40 2.31
C LYS A 89 -26.35 -10.07 3.07
N ARG A 90 -26.39 -11.40 3.12
CA ARG A 90 -27.45 -12.15 3.82
C ARG A 90 -27.28 -12.06 5.33
N MET A 91 -26.04 -12.10 5.82
CA MET A 91 -25.71 -12.01 7.26
C MET A 91 -25.59 -10.58 7.79
N ARG A 92 -26.18 -9.60 7.09
CA ARG A 92 -26.04 -8.18 7.40
C ARG A 92 -26.60 -7.84 8.79
N HIS A 93 -25.83 -7.10 9.57
CA HIS A 93 -26.32 -6.30 10.69
C HIS A 93 -26.51 -4.83 10.24
N PRO A 94 -27.49 -4.08 10.78
CA PRO A 94 -27.77 -2.70 10.34
C PRO A 94 -26.58 -1.74 10.43
N GLU A 95 -25.71 -1.95 11.41
CA GLU A 95 -24.51 -1.14 11.68
C GLU A 95 -23.24 -1.63 10.96
N ASP A 96 -23.32 -2.65 10.12
CA ASP A 96 -22.15 -3.15 9.39
C ASP A 96 -21.54 -2.08 8.47
N ILE A 97 -20.22 -2.07 8.41
CA ILE A 97 -19.41 -1.16 7.57
C ILE A 97 -18.58 -1.98 6.60
N VAL A 98 -18.40 -1.48 5.38
CA VAL A 98 -17.46 -2.05 4.41
C VAL A 98 -16.25 -1.14 4.29
N CYS A 99 -15.08 -1.67 4.63
CA CYS A 99 -13.80 -0.98 4.43
C CYS A 99 -13.11 -1.58 3.21
N ILE A 100 -12.57 -0.72 2.35
CA ILE A 100 -11.73 -1.12 1.24
C ILE A 100 -10.30 -0.68 1.57
N ILE A 101 -9.33 -1.61 1.52
CA ILE A 101 -7.94 -1.26 1.82
C ILE A 101 -7.42 -0.14 0.90
N GLY A 102 -6.45 0.59 1.45
CA GLY A 102 -5.76 1.68 0.77
C GLY A 102 -4.73 1.22 -0.24
N GLY A 103 -3.68 2.03 -0.41
CA GLY A 103 -2.55 1.74 -1.28
C GLY A 103 -2.63 2.36 -2.67
N GLY A 104 -1.70 1.95 -3.55
CA GLY A 104 -1.54 2.49 -4.90
C GLY A 104 -2.40 1.83 -5.98
N ASN A 105 -3.55 1.26 -5.61
CA ASN A 105 -4.35 0.36 -6.45
C ASN A 105 -5.68 0.96 -6.95
N MET A 106 -5.86 2.29 -6.86
CA MET A 106 -7.02 2.99 -7.43
C MET A 106 -6.63 3.59 -8.79
N GLY A 107 -7.06 2.98 -9.90
CA GLY A 107 -6.60 3.42 -11.21
C GLY A 107 -6.73 2.41 -12.34
N ASP A 108 -6.21 2.75 -13.53
CA ASP A 108 -6.23 1.88 -14.71
C ASP A 108 -4.96 1.02 -14.89
N LEU A 109 -3.98 1.15 -13.99
CA LEU A 109 -2.83 0.24 -13.92
C LEU A 109 -3.21 -1.08 -13.24
N TYR A 110 -3.94 -0.99 -12.12
CA TYR A 110 -4.42 -2.11 -11.30
C TYR A 110 -5.91 -2.34 -11.55
N ARG A 111 -6.23 -2.79 -12.77
CA ARG A 111 -7.61 -2.82 -13.26
C ARG A 111 -8.50 -3.80 -12.52
N TYR A 112 -7.94 -4.91 -12.07
CA TYR A 112 -8.73 -5.92 -11.38
C TYR A 112 -9.16 -5.42 -10.00
N GLU A 113 -8.25 -4.76 -9.29
CA GLU A 113 -8.44 -4.09 -8.01
C GLU A 113 -9.51 -2.99 -8.16
N GLU A 114 -9.34 -2.10 -9.14
CA GLU A 114 -10.26 -1.00 -9.42
C GLU A 114 -11.67 -1.50 -9.82
N TRP A 115 -11.78 -2.55 -10.63
CA TRP A 115 -13.08 -3.11 -11.00
C TRP A 115 -13.75 -3.84 -9.84
N THR A 116 -12.98 -4.53 -9.01
CA THR A 116 -13.49 -5.18 -7.81
C THR A 116 -13.95 -4.13 -6.80
N ARG A 117 -13.24 -3.00 -6.68
CA ARG A 117 -13.67 -1.83 -5.90
C ARG A 117 -15.01 -1.28 -6.36
N GLN A 118 -15.15 -1.03 -7.67
CA GLN A 118 -16.41 -0.60 -8.26
C GLN A 118 -17.53 -1.62 -8.04
N PHE A 119 -17.24 -2.93 -8.11
CA PHE A 119 -18.18 -3.99 -7.79
C PHE A 119 -18.63 -3.92 -6.33
N ILE A 120 -17.71 -3.73 -5.38
CA ILE A 120 -18.03 -3.56 -3.95
C ILE A 120 -18.97 -2.36 -3.77
N MET A 121 -18.60 -1.19 -4.31
CA MET A 121 -19.41 0.02 -4.19
C MET A 121 -20.80 -0.11 -4.84
N ASN A 122 -20.94 -0.90 -5.91
CA ASN A 122 -22.24 -1.19 -6.52
C ASN A 122 -23.06 -2.24 -5.75
N THR A 123 -22.40 -3.21 -5.12
CA THR A 123 -23.07 -4.34 -4.46
C THR A 123 -23.53 -4.01 -3.06
N PHE A 124 -22.75 -3.21 -2.33
CA PHE A 124 -22.96 -2.86 -0.92
C PHE A 124 -23.61 -1.48 -0.73
N LYS A 125 -24.48 -1.03 -1.64
CA LYS A 125 -25.17 0.29 -1.56
C LYS A 125 -25.92 0.58 -0.26
N SER A 126 -26.30 -0.47 0.46
CA SER A 126 -27.02 -0.34 1.73
C SER A 126 -26.09 -0.19 2.96
N TYR A 127 -24.77 -0.31 2.77
CA TYR A 127 -23.75 -0.19 3.81
C TYR A 127 -23.09 1.20 3.70
N PRO A 128 -22.59 1.78 4.80
CA PRO A 128 -21.50 2.74 4.71
C PRO A 128 -20.27 2.06 4.10
N VAL A 129 -19.65 2.70 3.11
CA VAL A 129 -18.40 2.26 2.51
C VAL A 129 -17.31 3.28 2.82
N ILE A 130 -16.17 2.80 3.32
CA ILE A 130 -14.99 3.61 3.59
C ILE A 130 -13.86 3.12 2.70
N GLN A 131 -13.38 3.98 1.81
CA GLN A 131 -12.09 3.79 1.17
C GLN A 131 -10.99 4.27 2.11
N LEU A 132 -10.17 3.36 2.62
CA LEU A 132 -8.99 3.70 3.43
C LEU A 132 -7.93 4.43 2.57
N PRO A 133 -6.95 5.12 3.19
CA PRO A 133 -6.04 6.04 2.50
C PRO A 133 -5.37 5.44 1.26
N ALA A 134 -5.70 5.96 0.08
CA ALA A 134 -5.26 5.45 -1.21
C ALA A 134 -4.61 6.53 -2.08
N THR A 135 -3.85 6.08 -3.09
CA THR A 135 -3.37 6.91 -4.19
C THR A 135 -4.18 6.60 -5.45
N VAL A 136 -4.66 7.64 -6.13
CA VAL A 136 -5.33 7.56 -7.42
C VAL A 136 -4.34 7.77 -8.56
N HIS A 137 -4.41 6.92 -9.59
CA HIS A 137 -3.70 7.16 -10.84
C HIS A 137 -4.45 6.63 -12.06
N PHE A 138 -4.92 7.53 -12.92
CA PHE A 138 -5.45 7.17 -14.24
C PHE A 138 -4.55 7.71 -15.35
N THR A 139 -4.14 6.84 -16.29
CA THR A 139 -3.33 7.25 -17.43
C THR A 139 -4.10 8.19 -18.35
N LYS A 140 -3.39 9.12 -19.01
CA LYS A 140 -3.99 10.05 -20.00
C LYS A 140 -4.41 9.38 -21.31
N THR A 141 -4.23 8.06 -21.44
CA THR A 141 -4.62 7.29 -22.62
C THR A 141 -6.13 7.27 -22.81
N LYS A 142 -6.61 6.93 -24.02
CA LYS A 142 -8.07 6.76 -24.27
C LYS A 142 -8.69 5.73 -23.31
N ARG A 143 -7.95 4.68 -22.97
CA ARG A 143 -8.38 3.65 -22.02
C ARG A 143 -8.43 4.19 -20.59
N GLY A 144 -7.36 4.84 -20.12
CA GLY A 144 -7.32 5.41 -18.78
C GLY A 144 -8.44 6.42 -18.52
N LYS A 145 -8.68 7.34 -19.46
CA LYS A 145 -9.83 8.28 -19.41
C LYS A 145 -11.20 7.57 -19.37
N ARG A 146 -11.33 6.41 -20.04
CA ARG A 146 -12.57 5.62 -19.99
C ARG A 146 -12.77 4.97 -18.61
N GLU A 147 -11.71 4.38 -18.06
CA GLU A 147 -11.75 3.77 -16.73
C GLU A 147 -11.98 4.82 -15.64
N GLU A 148 -11.35 5.99 -15.74
CA GLU A 148 -11.56 7.14 -14.86
C GLU A 148 -13.04 7.57 -14.81
N ARG A 149 -13.65 7.82 -15.98
CA ARG A 149 -15.08 8.18 -16.07
C ARG A 149 -15.99 7.12 -15.45
N ARG A 150 -15.62 5.84 -15.58
CA ARG A 150 -16.39 4.72 -15.02
C ARG A 150 -16.25 4.66 -13.50
N ALA A 151 -15.04 4.86 -12.97
CA ALA A 151 -14.77 4.95 -11.55
C ALA A 151 -15.57 6.10 -10.93
N ILE A 152 -15.42 7.32 -11.48
CA ILE A 152 -16.15 8.52 -11.04
C ILE A 152 -17.66 8.27 -11.02
N ARG A 153 -18.22 7.71 -12.10
CA ARG A 153 -19.65 7.38 -12.15
C ARG A 153 -20.04 6.44 -11.03
N THR A 154 -19.28 5.38 -10.79
CA THR A 154 -19.61 4.39 -9.75
C THR A 154 -19.57 5.00 -8.35
N TYR A 155 -18.54 5.80 -8.07
CA TYR A 155 -18.27 6.34 -6.73
C TYR A 155 -19.29 7.42 -6.37
N LYS A 156 -19.63 8.30 -7.33
CA LYS A 156 -20.63 9.36 -7.16
C LYS A 156 -22.00 8.82 -6.73
N HIS A 157 -22.40 7.66 -7.28
CA HIS A 157 -23.71 7.05 -7.00
C HIS A 157 -23.73 6.21 -5.73
N HIS A 158 -22.63 6.07 -4.97
CA HIS A 158 -22.69 5.37 -3.69
C HIS A 158 -23.26 6.33 -2.61
N PRO A 159 -24.31 5.93 -1.87
CA PRO A 159 -25.06 6.87 -1.03
C PRO A 159 -24.29 7.30 0.22
N ARG A 160 -23.49 6.40 0.81
CA ARG A 160 -22.71 6.67 2.04
C ARG A 160 -21.26 6.25 1.83
N LEU A 161 -20.48 7.15 1.23
CA LEU A 161 -19.09 6.90 0.85
C LEU A 161 -18.17 7.94 1.49
N LEU A 162 -17.19 7.45 2.25
CA LEU A 162 -16.02 8.21 2.69
C LEU A 162 -14.81 7.81 1.85
N LEU A 163 -14.13 8.81 1.28
CA LEU A 163 -12.92 8.64 0.50
C LEU A 163 -11.71 9.20 1.27
N MET A 164 -10.67 8.39 1.47
CA MET A 164 -9.42 8.85 2.07
C MET A 164 -8.29 8.85 1.04
N ALA A 165 -7.61 9.98 0.93
CA ALA A 165 -6.43 10.18 0.10
C ALA A 165 -5.18 10.19 0.98
N ARG A 166 -4.14 9.45 0.57
CA ARG A 166 -2.85 9.43 1.28
C ARG A 166 -1.82 10.43 0.77
N ASP A 167 -2.15 11.15 -0.29
CA ASP A 167 -1.29 12.10 -0.97
C ASP A 167 -2.12 13.30 -1.46
N GLN A 168 -1.48 14.45 -1.64
CA GLN A 168 -2.12 15.71 -2.03
C GLN A 168 -2.76 15.61 -3.41
N THR A 169 -2.05 15.01 -4.37
CA THR A 169 -2.55 14.81 -5.74
C THR A 169 -3.88 14.06 -5.73
N THR A 170 -3.99 12.98 -4.95
CA THR A 170 -5.21 12.19 -4.82
C THR A 170 -6.29 12.94 -4.08
N TYR A 171 -5.94 13.70 -3.04
CA TYR A 171 -6.89 14.49 -2.26
C TYR A 171 -7.59 15.53 -3.14
N GLU A 172 -6.83 16.27 -3.94
CA GLU A 172 -7.36 17.26 -4.89
C GLU A 172 -8.23 16.60 -5.97
N TRP A 173 -7.77 15.48 -6.53
CA TRP A 173 -8.54 14.72 -7.51
C TRP A 173 -9.89 14.25 -6.94
N MET A 174 -9.89 13.70 -5.71
CA MET A 174 -11.11 13.25 -5.04
C MET A 174 -12.05 14.43 -4.72
N LYS A 175 -11.53 15.55 -4.20
CA LYS A 175 -12.32 16.75 -3.93
C LYS A 175 -12.95 17.33 -5.20
N HIS A 176 -12.21 17.35 -6.30
CA HIS A 176 -12.69 17.85 -7.58
C HIS A 176 -13.82 16.98 -8.16
N HIS A 177 -13.68 15.66 -8.14
CA HIS A 177 -14.65 14.75 -8.75
C HIS A 177 -15.82 14.36 -7.84
N PHE A 178 -15.67 14.49 -6.53
CA PHE A 178 -16.68 14.12 -5.54
C PHE A 178 -16.92 15.25 -4.51
N PRO A 179 -17.33 16.45 -4.96
CA PRO A 179 -17.55 17.59 -4.06
C PRO A 179 -18.63 17.31 -3.01
N ASP A 180 -19.59 16.43 -3.34
CA ASP A 180 -20.72 16.04 -2.48
C ASP A 180 -20.44 14.81 -1.61
N LYS A 181 -19.18 14.35 -1.52
CA LYS A 181 -18.76 13.21 -0.68
C LYS A 181 -17.80 13.68 0.39
N ASP A 182 -17.74 12.92 1.48
CA ASP A 182 -16.68 13.08 2.47
C ASP A 182 -15.35 12.63 1.87
N VAL A 183 -14.40 13.55 1.82
CA VAL A 183 -13.05 13.32 1.31
C VAL A 183 -12.06 13.82 2.34
N TRP A 184 -11.23 12.92 2.88
CA TRP A 184 -10.24 13.23 3.91
C TRP A 184 -8.83 12.98 3.41
N LYS A 185 -7.89 13.84 3.78
CA LYS A 185 -6.45 13.61 3.58
C LYS A 185 -5.90 12.97 4.86
N GLN A 186 -5.38 11.75 4.77
CA GLN A 186 -4.93 10.94 5.91
C GLN A 186 -3.65 10.19 5.56
N PRO A 187 -2.73 9.93 6.50
CA PRO A 187 -1.50 9.19 6.23
C PRO A 187 -1.80 7.75 5.78
N ASP A 188 -0.80 7.09 5.20
CA ASP A 188 -0.89 5.65 4.90
C ASP A 188 -1.19 4.83 6.17
N MET A 189 -2.05 3.81 6.07
CA MET A 189 -2.43 2.97 7.21
C MET A 189 -1.24 2.34 7.91
N VAL A 190 -0.16 2.04 7.19
CA VAL A 190 1.05 1.43 7.78
C VAL A 190 1.67 2.32 8.85
N LEU A 191 1.54 3.65 8.75
CA LEU A 191 2.03 4.59 9.77
C LEU A 191 1.26 4.53 11.09
N THR A 192 0.20 3.73 11.19
CA THR A 192 -0.48 3.43 12.47
C THR A 192 0.23 2.36 13.31
N LEU A 193 1.22 1.68 12.72
CA LEU A 193 2.04 0.67 13.39
C LEU A 193 3.23 1.32 14.11
N ASP A 194 3.71 0.65 15.15
CA ASP A 194 5.00 0.90 15.78
C ASP A 194 5.73 -0.44 15.84
N GLU A 195 6.79 -0.57 15.04
CA GLU A 195 7.62 -1.75 14.91
C GLU A 195 9.05 -1.44 15.35
N SER A 196 9.22 -0.42 16.20
CA SER A 196 10.51 -0.04 16.76
C SER A 196 10.97 -1.05 17.81
N SER A 197 12.28 -1.10 18.07
CA SER A 197 12.86 -1.90 19.15
C SER A 197 14.03 -1.12 19.75
N LYS A 198 14.11 -1.10 21.09
CA LYS A 198 15.14 -0.38 21.84
C LYS A 198 16.48 -1.14 21.92
N ASP A 199 16.45 -2.46 21.79
CA ASP A 199 17.57 -3.35 22.16
C ASP A 199 18.29 -3.95 20.95
N GLN A 200 18.35 -3.23 19.82
CA GLN A 200 18.95 -3.74 18.58
C GLN A 200 20.26 -3.01 18.28
N LYS A 201 21.36 -3.76 18.24
CA LYS A 201 22.62 -3.27 17.65
C LYS A 201 22.39 -3.10 16.15
N ARG A 202 22.75 -1.93 15.62
CA ARG A 202 22.60 -1.59 14.21
C ARG A 202 23.93 -1.65 13.49
N GLU A 203 24.00 -2.40 12.40
CA GLU A 203 25.20 -2.57 11.59
C GLU A 203 24.85 -2.54 10.09
N GLY A 204 25.79 -2.09 9.29
CA GLY A 204 25.70 -2.15 7.83
C GLY A 204 24.66 -1.24 7.18
N VAL A 205 24.62 -1.33 5.86
CA VAL A 205 23.76 -0.55 4.97
C VAL A 205 22.81 -1.49 4.25
N LEU A 206 21.52 -1.16 4.20
CA LEU A 206 20.57 -1.85 3.32
C LEU A 206 20.18 -0.98 2.13
N LEU A 207 20.20 -1.56 0.93
CA LEU A 207 19.72 -0.92 -0.29
C LEU A 207 18.38 -1.54 -0.70
N CYS A 208 17.32 -0.74 -0.69
CA CYS A 208 15.98 -1.11 -1.15
C CYS A 208 15.59 -0.28 -2.38
N LEU A 209 16.19 -0.60 -3.52
CA LEU A 209 16.05 0.18 -4.75
C LEU A 209 15.15 -0.50 -5.78
N ARG A 210 14.45 0.28 -6.60
CA ARG A 210 13.63 -0.22 -7.70
C ARG A 210 14.49 -0.55 -8.91
N GLU A 211 14.04 -1.54 -9.65
CA GLU A 211 14.65 -1.97 -10.92
C GLU A 211 13.73 -1.74 -12.14
N ASP A 212 12.51 -1.29 -11.89
CA ASP A 212 11.49 -1.08 -12.93
C ASP A 212 11.39 0.38 -13.37
N LYS A 213 10.38 0.69 -14.18
CA LYS A 213 10.16 2.01 -14.80
C LYS A 213 9.78 3.11 -13.82
N GLU A 214 9.51 2.79 -12.56
CA GLU A 214 9.23 3.79 -11.52
C GLU A 214 10.51 4.28 -10.82
N ALA A 215 11.64 3.59 -11.04
CA ALA A 215 12.95 4.03 -10.56
C ALA A 215 13.31 5.40 -11.19
N TYR A 216 13.79 6.32 -10.35
CA TYR A 216 14.27 7.62 -10.83
C TYR A 216 15.69 7.53 -11.42
N LEU A 217 16.59 6.83 -10.72
CA LEU A 217 17.96 6.59 -11.18
C LEU A 217 17.95 5.64 -12.38
N ALA A 218 18.69 5.99 -13.43
CA ALA A 218 18.95 5.10 -14.54
C ALA A 218 19.71 3.86 -14.04
N GLN A 219 19.63 2.75 -14.80
CA GLN A 219 20.28 1.49 -14.43
C GLN A 219 21.79 1.66 -14.14
N LYS A 220 22.50 2.44 -14.96
CA LYS A 220 23.92 2.71 -14.79
C LYS A 220 24.20 3.48 -13.49
N GLU A 221 23.44 4.54 -13.22
CA GLU A 221 23.60 5.35 -12.01
C GLU A 221 23.29 4.53 -10.75
N ARG A 222 22.27 3.68 -10.80
CA ARG A 222 21.94 2.75 -9.72
C ARG A 222 23.08 1.76 -9.47
N GLN A 223 23.65 1.17 -10.53
CA GLN A 223 24.78 0.25 -10.39
C GLN A 223 26.02 0.95 -9.82
N GLN A 224 26.29 2.18 -10.26
CA GLN A 224 27.38 2.99 -9.72
C GLN A 224 27.18 3.28 -8.23
N LEU A 225 25.97 3.70 -7.82
CA LEU A 225 25.63 3.90 -6.42
C LEU A 225 25.83 2.63 -5.58
N GLN A 226 25.33 1.50 -6.07
CA GLN A 226 25.47 0.20 -5.39
C GLN A 226 26.95 -0.19 -5.22
N GLN A 227 27.76 0.02 -6.26
CA GLN A 227 29.19 -0.27 -6.22
C GLN A 227 29.92 0.64 -5.23
N HIS A 228 29.65 1.94 -5.26
CA HIS A 228 30.26 2.90 -4.34
C HIS A 228 29.95 2.59 -2.86
N VAL A 229 28.70 2.22 -2.56
CA VAL A 229 28.31 1.83 -1.20
C VAL A 229 29.07 0.57 -0.76
N LYS A 230 29.22 -0.43 -1.65
CA LYS A 230 30.02 -1.65 -1.36
C LYS A 230 31.50 -1.36 -1.14
N GLU A 231 32.06 -0.36 -1.81
CA GLU A 231 33.46 0.03 -1.63
C GLU A 231 33.69 0.83 -0.35
N THR A 232 32.63 1.50 0.16
CA THR A 232 32.72 2.37 1.33
C THR A 232 32.39 1.65 2.65
N TYR A 233 31.53 0.63 2.61
CA TYR A 233 31.00 -0.04 3.81
C TYR A 233 31.19 -1.55 3.73
N ASP A 234 31.64 -2.17 4.82
CA ASP A 234 31.95 -3.61 4.87
C ASP A 234 30.70 -4.50 4.80
N GLN A 235 29.60 -4.06 5.40
CA GLN A 235 28.34 -4.80 5.46
C GLN A 235 27.26 -4.09 4.62
N VAL A 236 26.98 -4.62 3.43
CA VAL A 236 25.95 -4.08 2.52
C VAL A 236 24.97 -5.17 2.11
N GLY A 237 23.71 -5.02 2.51
CA GLY A 237 22.61 -5.91 2.15
C GLY A 237 21.69 -5.31 1.08
N PHE A 238 20.99 -6.19 0.37
CA PHE A 238 20.03 -5.83 -0.68
C PHE A 238 18.67 -6.41 -0.32
N ILE A 239 17.68 -5.53 -0.19
CA ILE A 239 16.32 -5.92 0.19
C ILE A 239 15.31 -5.44 -0.85
N THR A 240 14.15 -6.09 -0.86
CA THR A 240 13.05 -5.75 -1.74
C THR A 240 11.73 -5.84 -1.00
N THR A 241 10.79 -4.97 -1.35
CA THR A 241 9.41 -5.09 -0.87
C THR A 241 8.60 -6.07 -1.73
N THR A 242 9.16 -6.58 -2.82
CA THR A 242 8.52 -7.52 -3.75
C THR A 242 9.33 -8.82 -3.75
N ILE A 243 8.84 -9.84 -3.05
CA ILE A 243 9.65 -11.01 -2.67
C ILE A 243 9.57 -12.20 -3.64
N GLY A 244 8.89 -12.05 -4.78
CA GLY A 244 8.81 -13.06 -5.83
C GLY A 244 8.05 -14.35 -5.47
N LYS A 245 7.44 -14.42 -4.28
CA LYS A 245 6.58 -15.52 -3.84
C LYS A 245 5.22 -14.99 -3.40
N ARG A 246 4.20 -15.83 -3.55
CA ARG A 246 2.84 -15.49 -3.14
C ARG A 246 2.76 -15.37 -1.62
N VAL A 247 2.27 -14.24 -1.14
CA VAL A 247 1.91 -14.01 0.26
C VAL A 247 0.40 -13.98 0.37
N ASP A 248 -0.14 -14.48 1.47
CA ASP A 248 -1.57 -14.43 1.77
C ASP A 248 -1.80 -13.99 3.22
N ARG A 249 -3.05 -14.04 3.68
CA ARG A 249 -3.40 -13.62 5.04
C ARG A 249 -2.66 -14.41 6.13
N THR A 250 -2.40 -15.71 5.95
CA THR A 250 -1.79 -16.53 7.01
C THR A 250 -0.28 -16.38 7.05
N THR A 251 0.37 -16.14 5.91
CA THR A 251 1.83 -15.99 5.82
C THR A 251 2.31 -14.54 5.96
N ARG A 252 1.46 -13.56 5.66
CA ARG A 252 1.77 -12.12 5.65
C ARG A 252 2.55 -11.62 6.87
N LEU A 253 2.11 -11.95 8.09
CA LEU A 253 2.75 -11.43 9.29
C LEU A 253 4.20 -11.92 9.43
N ALA A 254 4.47 -13.18 9.08
CA ALA A 254 5.82 -13.73 9.15
C ALA A 254 6.77 -13.02 8.17
N GLU A 255 6.32 -12.79 6.94
CA GLU A 255 7.12 -12.10 5.92
C GLU A 255 7.36 -10.62 6.26
N LEU A 256 6.34 -9.93 6.77
CA LEU A 256 6.48 -8.55 7.25
C LEU A 256 7.45 -8.47 8.43
N SER A 257 7.31 -9.39 9.40
CA SER A 257 8.16 -9.42 10.58
C SER A 257 9.62 -9.70 10.23
N ALA A 258 9.88 -10.57 9.25
CA ALA A 258 11.22 -10.83 8.74
C ALA A 258 11.84 -9.56 8.13
N LEU A 259 11.13 -8.88 7.23
CA LEU A 259 11.61 -7.64 6.60
C LEU A 259 11.83 -6.51 7.63
N TRP A 260 10.90 -6.31 8.57
CA TRP A 260 11.06 -5.29 9.61
C TRP A 260 12.20 -5.60 10.57
N THR A 261 12.48 -6.88 10.81
CA THR A 261 13.66 -7.29 11.62
C THR A 261 14.95 -6.93 10.91
N GLU A 262 15.07 -7.23 9.61
CA GLU A 262 16.23 -6.85 8.82
C GLU A 262 16.43 -5.32 8.79
N LEU A 263 15.34 -4.57 8.61
CA LEU A 263 15.37 -3.10 8.65
C LEU A 263 15.79 -2.56 10.02
N ARG A 264 15.33 -3.14 11.13
CA ARG A 264 15.71 -2.70 12.50
C ARG A 264 17.20 -2.87 12.78
N GLN A 265 17.83 -3.85 12.14
CA GLN A 265 19.25 -4.18 12.28
C GLN A 265 20.17 -3.31 11.43
N ALA A 266 19.63 -2.62 10.42
CA ALA A 266 20.42 -1.75 9.57
C ALA A 266 20.83 -0.45 10.27
N GLN A 267 22.08 -0.01 10.07
CA GLN A 267 22.53 1.30 10.52
C GLN A 267 21.91 2.44 9.68
N VAL A 268 21.79 2.22 8.38
CA VAL A 268 21.05 3.11 7.47
C VAL A 268 20.46 2.32 6.30
N VAL A 269 19.31 2.76 5.81
CA VAL A 269 18.64 2.22 4.62
C VAL A 269 18.63 3.27 3.52
N VAL A 270 18.93 2.90 2.28
CA VAL A 270 18.71 3.77 1.12
C VAL A 270 17.57 3.18 0.28
N THR A 271 16.54 3.97 0.01
CA THR A 271 15.36 3.47 -0.71
C THR A 271 14.71 4.51 -1.61
N ASP A 272 14.22 4.07 -2.77
CA ASP A 272 13.33 4.82 -3.66
C ASP A 272 11.89 4.26 -3.64
N ARG A 273 11.57 3.42 -2.65
CA ARG A 273 10.25 2.82 -2.47
C ARG A 273 9.49 3.53 -1.35
N LEU A 274 8.24 3.90 -1.63
CA LEU A 274 7.34 4.49 -0.64
C LEU A 274 7.23 3.63 0.63
N HIS A 275 6.98 2.32 0.48
CA HIS A 275 6.91 1.43 1.64
C HIS A 275 8.28 1.12 2.23
N GLY A 276 9.39 1.24 1.49
CA GLY A 276 10.73 1.18 2.08
C GLY A 276 10.92 2.30 3.09
N MET A 277 10.55 3.53 2.71
CA MET A 277 10.57 4.70 3.60
C MET A 277 9.60 4.53 4.78
N ILE A 278 8.34 4.15 4.53
CA ILE A 278 7.35 3.99 5.60
C ILE A 278 7.76 2.89 6.58
N PHE A 279 8.35 1.79 6.10
CA PHE A 279 8.87 0.74 6.99
C PHE A 279 9.99 1.27 7.87
N CYS A 280 10.92 2.06 7.32
CA CYS A 280 11.95 2.71 8.11
C CYS A 280 11.37 3.68 9.15
N ALA A 281 10.27 4.37 8.81
CA ALA A 281 9.56 5.26 9.74
C ALA A 281 9.02 4.47 10.95
N ILE A 282 8.33 3.34 10.73
CA ILE A 282 7.73 2.55 11.82
C ILE A 282 8.75 1.69 12.58
N THR A 283 9.90 1.34 11.99
CA THR A 283 11.00 0.64 12.68
C THR A 283 12.00 1.57 13.36
N HIS A 284 11.81 2.89 13.20
CA HIS A 284 12.74 3.93 13.63
C HIS A 284 14.16 3.74 13.06
N THR A 285 14.28 3.21 11.84
CA THR A 285 15.55 2.96 11.15
C THR A 285 15.97 4.19 10.34
N PRO A 286 17.22 4.68 10.46
CA PRO A 286 17.69 5.82 9.68
C PRO A 286 17.61 5.52 8.19
N CYS A 287 17.09 6.45 7.40
CA CYS A 287 16.88 6.19 5.98
C CYS A 287 17.13 7.42 5.10
N VAL A 288 17.90 7.20 4.04
CA VAL A 288 18.02 8.11 2.90
C VAL A 288 16.96 7.72 1.88
N VAL A 289 15.98 8.60 1.70
CA VAL A 289 14.88 8.42 0.77
C VAL A 289 15.26 9.09 -0.54
N LEU A 290 15.26 8.33 -1.63
CA LEU A 290 15.43 8.86 -2.98
C LEU A 290 14.05 9.09 -3.58
N ARG A 291 13.88 10.17 -4.34
CA ARG A 291 12.64 10.34 -5.12
C ARG A 291 12.39 9.16 -6.06
N SER A 292 11.12 8.87 -6.30
CA SER A 292 10.67 8.07 -7.45
C SER A 292 10.44 8.97 -8.68
N PHE A 293 10.15 8.35 -9.83
CA PHE A 293 9.69 9.08 -11.02
C PHE A 293 8.32 9.75 -10.81
N ASP A 294 7.46 9.14 -10.00
CA ASP A 294 6.14 9.65 -9.67
C ASP A 294 6.12 10.53 -8.40
N HIS A 295 4.94 11.02 -8.04
CA HIS A 295 4.74 11.88 -6.87
C HIS A 295 4.65 11.09 -5.56
N LYS A 296 4.54 9.75 -5.59
CA LYS A 296 4.13 8.96 -4.43
C LYS A 296 5.12 9.03 -3.27
N VAL A 297 6.42 8.87 -3.56
CA VAL A 297 7.46 8.95 -2.52
C VAL A 297 7.56 10.37 -1.97
N MET A 298 7.51 11.36 -2.87
CA MET A 298 7.65 12.76 -2.50
C MET A 298 6.52 13.24 -1.59
N GLU A 299 5.27 13.03 -1.99
CA GLU A 299 4.09 13.42 -1.19
C GLU A 299 3.93 12.50 0.04
N GLY A 300 4.32 11.23 -0.06
CA GLY A 300 4.36 10.33 1.08
C GLY A 300 5.37 10.77 2.15
N TYR A 301 6.51 11.33 1.74
CA TYR A 301 7.53 11.85 2.65
C TYR A 301 7.03 13.04 3.48
N GLU A 302 6.10 13.84 2.97
CA GLU A 302 5.54 14.98 3.71
C GLU A 302 5.01 14.56 5.08
N TRP A 303 4.36 13.38 5.17
CA TRP A 303 3.83 12.82 6.41
C TRP A 303 4.89 12.47 7.45
N VAL A 304 6.11 12.15 7.01
CA VAL A 304 7.21 11.68 7.86
C VAL A 304 8.39 12.64 7.88
N SER A 305 8.25 13.81 7.27
CA SER A 305 9.30 14.84 7.13
C SER A 305 9.80 15.40 8.46
N HIS A 306 9.00 15.27 9.52
CA HIS A 306 9.33 15.66 10.87
C HIS A 306 10.25 14.65 11.59
N LEU A 307 10.47 13.46 11.03
CA LEU A 307 11.34 12.44 11.63
C LEU A 307 12.81 12.75 11.31
N PRO A 308 13.66 13.02 12.32
CA PRO A 308 15.03 13.51 12.09
C PRO A 308 15.98 12.44 11.52
N PHE A 309 15.54 11.18 11.50
CA PHE A 309 16.31 10.06 10.97
C PHE A 309 15.91 9.69 9.53
N LEU A 310 15.03 10.47 8.89
CA LEU A 310 14.70 10.33 7.47
C LEU A 310 15.19 11.56 6.71
N THR A 311 15.87 11.33 5.59
CA THR A 311 16.38 12.41 4.72
C THR A 311 15.98 12.16 3.28
N LEU A 312 15.17 13.07 2.70
CA LEU A 312 14.76 13.00 1.29
C LEU A 312 15.77 13.70 0.36
N LEU A 313 16.23 12.97 -0.65
CA LEU A 313 17.03 13.48 -1.77
C LEU A 313 16.18 13.62 -3.03
N LYS A 314 15.85 14.87 -3.36
CA LYS A 314 15.09 15.23 -4.58
C LYS A 314 15.93 15.16 -5.86
N GLU A 315 17.24 15.21 -5.74
CA GLU A 315 18.19 15.11 -6.85
C GLU A 315 19.28 14.12 -6.44
N PRO A 316 18.95 12.81 -6.38
CA PRO A 316 19.88 11.82 -5.88
C PRO A 316 21.06 11.66 -6.83
N ASN A 317 22.26 11.79 -6.28
CA ASN A 317 23.52 11.43 -6.92
C ASN A 317 24.44 10.77 -5.88
N GLU A 318 25.53 10.16 -6.33
CA GLU A 318 26.46 9.42 -5.46
C GLU A 318 26.95 10.24 -4.26
N ALA A 319 27.40 11.48 -4.49
CA ALA A 319 27.93 12.35 -3.45
C ALA A 319 26.85 12.73 -2.42
N ALA A 320 25.66 13.11 -2.88
CA ALA A 320 24.54 13.48 -2.02
C ALA A 320 24.06 12.29 -1.17
N VAL A 321 23.98 11.09 -1.75
CA VAL A 321 23.62 9.88 -0.99
C VAL A 321 24.66 9.59 0.08
N LYS A 322 25.94 9.65 -0.25
CA LYS A 322 27.04 9.43 0.69
C LYS A 322 26.99 10.41 1.86
N GLU A 323 26.84 11.70 1.57
CA GLU A 323 26.77 12.72 2.59
C GLU A 323 25.57 12.49 3.53
N ALA A 324 24.39 12.21 2.99
CA ALA A 324 23.20 11.93 3.78
C ALA A 324 23.36 10.69 4.66
N MET A 325 23.96 9.62 4.14
CA MET A 325 24.26 8.41 4.92
C MET A 325 25.21 8.73 6.09
N LEU A 326 26.29 9.46 5.84
CA LEU A 326 27.26 9.83 6.89
C LEU A 326 26.62 10.69 7.99
N GLN A 327 25.75 11.64 7.63
CA GLN A 327 25.03 12.46 8.60
C GLN A 327 24.10 11.63 9.50
N LEU A 328 23.33 10.71 8.91
CA LEU A 328 22.42 9.83 9.64
C LEU A 328 23.17 8.86 10.57
N MET A 329 24.31 8.33 10.12
CA MET A 329 25.14 7.41 10.91
C MET A 329 25.83 8.09 12.10
N LYS A 330 26.24 9.36 11.99
CA LYS A 330 26.80 10.13 13.12
C LYS A 330 25.75 10.37 14.21
N THR A 331 24.53 10.71 13.80
CA THR A 331 23.43 11.02 14.70
C THR A 331 22.94 9.78 15.47
N SER A 332 23.03 8.59 14.86
CA SER A 332 22.68 7.33 15.51
C SER A 332 23.74 6.84 16.51
N GLY A 333 25.03 7.15 16.28
CA GLY A 333 26.12 6.82 17.20
C GLY A 333 26.10 7.62 18.51
N GLN A 334 25.77 8.91 18.46
CA GLN A 334 25.77 9.79 19.65
C GLN A 334 24.68 9.45 20.68
N LYS A 335 23.52 8.91 20.25
CA LYS A 335 22.44 8.51 21.18
C LYS A 335 22.76 7.25 21.99
N GLY A 336 23.80 6.49 21.63
CA GLY A 336 24.27 5.33 22.38
C GLY A 336 25.18 5.66 23.56
N GLU A 337 25.81 6.85 23.57
CA GLU A 337 26.76 7.26 24.63
C GLU A 337 26.10 8.08 25.75
N GLU A 338 24.96 8.74 25.50
CA GLU A 338 24.26 9.53 26.53
C GLU A 338 23.31 8.71 27.44
N ALA A 339 23.24 7.40 27.28
CA ALA A 339 22.42 6.48 28.09
C ALA A 339 23.23 5.44 28.87
N GLY A 340 24.52 5.72 29.14
CA GLY A 340 25.41 4.92 29.98
C GLY A 340 25.30 5.27 31.46
#